data_AF-A0A5C3PEX2-F1
#
_entry.id   AF-A0A5C3PEX2-F1
#
_cell.length_a   1.000
_cell.length_b   1.000
_cell.length_c   1.000
_cell.angle_alpha   90.00
_cell.angle_beta   90.00
_cell.angle_gamma   90.00
#
_symmetry.space_group_name_H-M   'P 1'
#
loop_
_entity.id
_entity.type
_entity.pdbx_description
1 polymer ?
#
loop_
_entity_poly.entity_id
_entity_poly.type
_entity_poly.pdbx_seq_one_letter_code
_entity_poly.pdbx_strand_id
1 'polypeptide(L)'
;GQSSLTLALLRCNLIEGNVRSDGLSTNELNLDALRSNVTIIPQLPELLRGTLRQDLDPFSEHDDAVLNDALRAAGLFSVQDEHAQSRVTLDLSVGQRQILALVRAIVRRSR
;
A
#
# COMPACT_ATOMS: atom_id res chain seq x y z
N GLY A 1 3.61 16.69 12.67
CA GLY A 1 3.41 15.78 13.80
C GLY A 1 3.35 14.33 13.34
N GLN A 2 2.20 13.89 12.85
CA GLN A 2 1.97 12.48 12.50
C GLN A 2 2.84 11.96 11.35
N SER A 3 2.86 12.66 10.19
CA SER A 3 3.68 12.25 9.05
C SER A 3 5.18 12.26 9.36
N SER A 4 5.63 13.21 10.18
CA SER A 4 7.03 13.32 10.62
C SER A 4 7.46 12.09 11.42
N LEU A 5 6.58 11.53 12.25
CA LEU A 5 6.83 10.32 13.03
C LEU A 5 6.92 9.07 12.12
N THR A 6 6.02 8.96 11.13
CA THR A 6 6.09 7.88 10.14
C THR A 6 7.40 7.93 9.35
N LEU A 7 7.84 9.12 8.93
CA LEU A 7 9.10 9.31 8.21
C LEU A 7 10.32 9.03 9.09
N ALA A 8 10.26 9.35 10.39
CA ALA A 8 11.29 8.99 11.36
C ALA A 8 11.40 7.46 11.52
N LEU A 9 10.26 6.76 11.64
CA LEU A 9 10.20 5.30 11.77
C LEU A 9 10.82 4.60 10.54
N LEU A 10 10.56 5.09 9.34
CA LEU A 10 11.13 4.53 8.10
C LEU A 10 12.52 5.06 7.74
N ARG A 11 13.16 5.81 8.65
CA ARG A 11 14.49 6.41 8.46
C ARG A 11 14.57 7.24 7.17
N CYS A 12 13.52 8.02 6.89
CA CYS A 12 13.46 8.95 5.77
C CYS A 12 13.91 10.37 6.15
N ASN A 13 13.93 10.70 7.45
CA ASN A 13 14.40 11.98 7.98
C ASN A 13 15.55 11.76 8.97
N LEU A 14 16.44 12.75 9.07
CA LEU A 14 17.37 12.82 10.19
C LEU A 14 16.59 13.18 11.46
N ILE A 15 16.83 12.44 12.54
CA ILE A 15 16.20 12.69 13.84
C ILE A 15 17.26 12.71 14.93
N GLU A 16 16.97 13.44 15.99
CA GLU A 16 17.69 13.29 17.25
C GLU A 16 17.07 12.14 18.06
N GLY A 17 17.91 11.31 18.69
CA GLY A 17 17.47 10.16 19.47
C GLY A 17 17.44 8.83 18.69
N ASN A 18 16.65 7.87 19.19
CA ASN A 18 16.59 6.51 18.66
C ASN A 18 15.15 6.02 18.56
N VAL A 19 14.75 5.49 17.40
CA VAL A 19 13.46 4.82 17.20
C VAL A 19 13.66 3.31 17.32
N ARG A 20 12.82 2.68 18.15
CA ARG A 20 12.85 1.23 18.40
C ARG A 20 11.56 0.57 17.90
N SER A 21 11.68 -0.58 17.24
CA SER A 21 10.58 -1.48 16.89
C SER A 21 10.83 -2.82 17.56
N ASP A 22 9.85 -3.36 18.29
CA ASP A 22 9.96 -4.63 19.01
C ASP A 22 11.19 -4.72 19.93
N GLY A 23 11.55 -3.59 20.54
CA GLY A 23 12.72 -3.49 21.40
C GLY A 23 14.05 -3.39 20.65
N LEU A 24 14.11 -3.51 19.33
CA LEU A 24 15.32 -3.34 18.52
C LEU A 24 15.45 -1.92 17.97
N SER A 25 16.68 -1.40 17.90
CA SER A 25 16.96 -0.11 17.28
C SER A 25 16.79 -0.20 15.77
N THR A 26 16.00 0.70 15.18
CA THR A 26 15.82 0.76 13.71
C THR A 26 17.13 1.06 12.96
N ASN A 27 18.13 1.61 13.63
CA ASN A 27 19.48 1.84 13.08
C ASN A 27 20.28 0.54 12.91
N GLU A 28 19.94 -0.52 13.65
CA GLU A 28 20.59 -1.84 13.58
C GLU A 28 19.96 -2.73 12.50
N LEU A 29 18.78 -2.36 11.99
CA LEU A 29 18.07 -3.08 10.94
C LEU A 29 18.55 -2.66 9.56
N ASN A 30 18.60 -3.63 8.64
CA ASN A 30 18.73 -3.35 7.22
C ASN A 30 17.53 -2.50 6.75
N LEU A 31 17.80 -1.47 5.95
CA LEU A 31 16.79 -0.48 5.56
C LEU A 31 15.67 -1.09 4.72
N ASP A 32 16.00 -2.03 3.83
CA ASP A 32 15.03 -2.69 2.96
C ASP A 32 14.16 -3.63 3.78
N ALA A 33 14.75 -4.39 4.70
CA ALA A 33 14.01 -5.24 5.64
C ALA A 33 13.05 -4.44 6.54
N LEU A 34 13.51 -3.29 7.06
CA LEU A 34 12.65 -2.40 7.86
C LEU A 34 11.46 -1.88 7.02
N ARG A 35 11.69 -1.51 5.76
CA ARG A 35 10.67 -0.92 4.88
C ARG A 35 9.76 -1.94 4.20
N SER A 36 10.18 -3.18 4.03
CA SER A 36 9.30 -4.27 3.57
C SER A 36 8.27 -4.65 4.63
N ASN A 37 8.63 -4.45 5.91
CA ASN A 37 7.85 -4.86 7.07
C ASN A 37 6.88 -3.77 7.56
N VAL A 38 6.80 -2.65 6.85
CA VAL A 38 5.85 -1.56 7.15
C VAL A 38 5.12 -1.16 5.88
N THR A 39 3.80 -1.17 5.95
CA THR A 39 2.93 -0.66 4.88
C THR A 39 2.33 0.69 5.28
N ILE A 40 2.44 1.69 4.41
CA ILE A 40 1.83 3.01 4.61
C ILE A 40 0.66 3.18 3.66
N ILE A 41 -0.47 3.64 4.21
CA ILE A 41 -1.60 4.13 3.43
C ILE A 41 -1.51 5.67 3.41
N PRO A 42 -1.27 6.30 2.24
CA PRO A 42 -1.18 7.75 2.14
C PRO A 42 -2.55 8.40 2.39
N GLN A 43 -2.55 9.64 2.89
CA GLN A 43 -3.79 10.38 3.16
C GLN A 43 -4.60 10.66 1.88
N LEU A 44 -3.92 10.95 0.77
CA LEU A 44 -4.49 10.94 -0.57
C LEU A 44 -3.86 9.78 -1.35
N PRO A 45 -4.61 8.70 -1.62
CA PRO A 45 -4.13 7.63 -2.47
C PRO A 45 -4.11 8.07 -3.92
N GLU A 46 -2.90 8.06 -4.47
CA GLU A 46 -2.70 8.15 -5.90
C GLU A 46 -2.78 6.75 -6.53
N LEU A 47 -3.37 6.71 -7.71
CA LEU A 47 -3.40 5.51 -8.53
C LEU A 47 -2.13 5.47 -9.35
N LEU A 48 -1.48 4.32 -9.35
CA LEU A 48 -0.35 4.07 -10.22
C LEU A 48 -0.86 4.12 -11.67
N ARG A 49 -0.06 4.72 -12.56
CA ARG A 49 -0.37 4.69 -13.99
C ARG A 49 -0.23 3.25 -14.47
N GLY A 50 -1.31 2.67 -14.99
CA GLY A 50 -1.31 1.28 -15.43
C GLY A 50 -2.66 0.60 -15.27
N THR A 51 -2.65 -0.72 -15.26
CA THR A 51 -3.83 -1.56 -15.05
C THR A 51 -4.19 -1.63 -13.57
N LEU A 52 -5.44 -2.00 -13.24
CA LEU A 52 -5.84 -2.27 -11.85
C LEU A 52 -4.96 -3.34 -11.20
N ARG A 53 -4.50 -4.34 -11.96
CA ARG A 53 -3.57 -5.38 -11.49
C ARG A 53 -2.22 -4.78 -11.11
N GLN A 54 -1.62 -3.96 -11.97
CA GLN A 54 -0.33 -3.29 -11.69
C GLN A 54 -0.42 -2.33 -10.50
N ASP A 55 -1.59 -1.73 -10.31
CA ASP A 55 -1.87 -0.84 -9.20
C ASP A 55 -2.02 -1.59 -7.87
N LEU A 56 -2.65 -2.78 -7.89
CA LEU A 56 -2.82 -3.65 -6.73
C LEU A 56 -1.56 -4.43 -6.35
N ASP A 57 -0.83 -4.92 -7.35
CA ASP A 57 0.33 -5.79 -7.20
C ASP A 57 1.44 -5.40 -8.20
N PRO A 58 2.19 -4.33 -7.90
CA PRO A 58 3.24 -3.81 -8.80
C PRO A 58 4.35 -4.81 -9.11
N PHE A 59 4.57 -5.77 -8.21
CA PHE A 59 5.63 -6.78 -8.31
C PHE A 59 5.13 -8.13 -8.82
N SER A 60 3.83 -8.26 -9.13
CA SER A 60 3.22 -9.50 -9.61
C SER A 60 3.48 -10.71 -8.69
N GLU A 61 3.43 -10.48 -7.38
CA GLU A 61 3.65 -11.50 -6.35
C GLU A 61 2.39 -12.33 -6.05
N HIS A 62 1.22 -11.93 -6.54
CA HIS A 62 -0.07 -12.52 -6.21
C HIS A 62 -0.88 -12.93 -7.46
N ASP A 63 -1.60 -14.03 -7.32
CA ASP A 63 -2.52 -14.54 -8.35
C ASP A 63 -3.78 -13.67 -8.44
N ASP A 64 -4.40 -13.63 -9.63
CA ASP A 64 -5.65 -12.89 -9.87
C ASP A 64 -6.77 -13.26 -8.88
N ALA A 65 -6.84 -14.54 -8.46
CA ALA A 65 -7.83 -14.99 -7.49
C ALA A 65 -7.70 -14.24 -6.14
N VAL A 66 -6.48 -14.08 -5.65
CA VAL A 66 -6.19 -13.38 -4.37
C VAL A 66 -6.58 -11.90 -4.48
N LEU A 67 -6.22 -11.26 -5.60
CA LEU A 67 -6.55 -9.85 -5.84
C LEU A 67 -8.06 -9.64 -5.96
N ASN A 68 -8.76 -10.56 -6.63
CA ASN A 68 -10.20 -10.51 -6.81
C ASN A 68 -10.95 -10.71 -5.49
N ASP A 69 -10.50 -11.64 -4.64
CA ASP A 69 -11.07 -11.86 -3.32
C ASP A 69 -10.88 -10.64 -2.43
N ALA A 70 -9.72 -9.99 -2.48
CA ALA A 70 -9.43 -8.77 -1.72
C ALA A 70 -10.33 -7.59 -2.16
N LEU A 71 -10.51 -7.40 -3.47
CA LEU A 71 -11.44 -6.39 -4.00
C LEU A 71 -12.90 -6.67 -3.61
N ARG A 72 -13.32 -7.94 -3.65
CA ARG A 72 -14.67 -8.35 -3.25
C ARG A 72 -14.92 -8.09 -1.77
N ALA A 73 -13.97 -8.45 -0.90
CA ALA A 73 -14.05 -8.20 0.53
C ALA A 73 -14.15 -6.70 0.84
N ALA A 74 -13.59 -5.85 -0.01
CA ALA A 74 -13.63 -4.39 0.12
C ALA A 74 -14.84 -3.73 -0.56
N GLY A 75 -15.75 -4.50 -1.17
CA GLY A 75 -16.94 -3.98 -1.85
C GLY A 75 -16.65 -3.30 -3.21
N LEU A 76 -15.48 -3.53 -3.81
CA LEU A 76 -15.07 -2.98 -5.12
C LEU A 76 -15.27 -3.99 -6.26
N PHE A 77 -16.21 -4.93 -6.13
CA PHE A 77 -16.46 -5.99 -7.13
C PHE A 77 -16.89 -5.43 -8.50
N SER A 78 -17.67 -4.33 -8.51
CA SER A 78 -18.14 -3.68 -9.74
C SER A 78 -17.02 -3.02 -10.56
N VAL A 79 -15.85 -2.78 -9.95
CA VAL A 79 -14.66 -2.28 -10.64
C VAL A 79 -14.09 -3.35 -11.60
N GLN A 80 -14.50 -4.62 -11.45
CA GLN A 80 -14.07 -5.73 -12.31
C GLN A 80 -14.97 -5.93 -13.55
N ASP A 81 -16.27 -5.62 -13.44
CA ASP A 81 -17.29 -5.99 -14.46
C ASP A 81 -17.29 -5.06 -15.69
N GLU A 82 -16.78 -3.83 -15.56
CA GLU A 82 -16.72 -2.90 -16.69
C GLU A 82 -15.42 -3.09 -17.48
N HIS A 83 -15.52 -3.82 -18.59
CA HIS A 83 -14.57 -3.96 -19.70
C HIS A 83 -13.53 -2.83 -19.82
N ALA A 84 -12.42 -2.89 -19.07
CA ALA A 84 -11.16 -2.26 -19.46
C ALA A 84 -10.06 -2.59 -18.45
N GLN A 85 -9.24 -3.59 -18.80
CA GLN A 85 -7.88 -3.74 -18.29
C GLN A 85 -7.00 -2.50 -18.49
N SER A 86 -7.49 -1.38 -19.03
CA SER A 86 -6.67 -0.27 -19.49
C SER A 86 -6.87 1.08 -18.76
N ARG A 87 -8.01 1.38 -18.11
CA ARG A 87 -8.28 2.77 -17.66
C ARG A 87 -9.21 2.99 -16.44
N VAL A 88 -9.88 1.95 -15.92
CA VAL A 88 -10.93 2.07 -14.88
C VAL A 88 -10.46 2.73 -13.58
N THR A 89 -9.16 2.71 -13.29
CA THR A 89 -8.60 3.40 -12.13
C THR A 89 -8.97 4.89 -12.11
N LEU A 90 -8.97 5.59 -13.25
CA LEU A 90 -9.13 7.06 -13.28
C LEU A 90 -10.52 7.56 -12.85
N ASP A 91 -11.56 6.73 -12.93
CA ASP A 91 -12.95 7.13 -12.65
C ASP A 91 -13.40 6.83 -11.19
N LEU A 92 -12.47 6.37 -10.34
CA LEU A 92 -12.76 6.11 -8.94
C LEU A 92 -12.96 7.40 -8.12
N SER A 93 -14.05 7.45 -7.36
CA SER A 93 -14.28 8.46 -6.34
C SER A 93 -13.13 8.49 -5.31
N VAL A 94 -13.00 9.60 -4.59
CA VAL A 94 -12.00 9.72 -3.51
C VAL A 94 -12.15 8.60 -2.47
N GLY A 95 -13.38 8.25 -2.09
CA GLY A 95 -13.65 7.16 -1.15
C GLY A 95 -13.26 5.79 -1.71
N GLN A 96 -13.56 5.49 -2.96
CA GLN A 96 -13.13 4.24 -3.60
C GLN A 96 -11.60 4.14 -3.71
N ARG A 97 -10.90 5.25 -3.96
CA ARG A 97 -9.43 5.28 -3.94
C ARG A 97 -8.86 4.98 -2.55
N GLN A 98 -9.50 5.45 -1.48
CA GLN A 98 -9.12 5.11 -0.11
C GLN A 98 -9.31 3.62 0.19
N ILE A 99 -10.44 3.06 -0.23
CA ILE A 99 -10.71 1.62 -0.11
C ILE A 99 -9.68 0.82 -0.93
N LEU A 100 -9.36 1.24 -2.15
CA LEU A 100 -8.36 0.58 -2.98
C LEU A 100 -6.98 0.62 -2.33
N ALA A 101 -6.60 1.74 -1.72
CA ALA A 101 -5.34 1.86 -0.97
C ALA A 101 -5.28 0.90 0.23
N LEU A 102 -6.42 0.68 0.90
CA LEU A 102 -6.54 -0.31 1.96
C LEU A 102 -6.39 -1.73 1.41
N VAL A 103 -7.01 -2.04 0.27
CA VAL A 103 -6.85 -3.33 -0.41
C VAL A 103 -5.39 -3.58 -0.75
N ARG A 104 -4.69 -2.61 -1.34
CA ARG A 104 -3.23 -2.70 -1.61
C ARG A 104 -2.46 -3.02 -0.34
N ALA A 105 -2.82 -2.38 0.77
CA ALA A 105 -2.11 -2.58 2.02
C ALA A 105 -2.31 -3.99 2.61
N ILE A 106 -3.52 -4.54 2.47
CA ILE A 106 -3.87 -5.90 2.90
C ILE A 106 -3.16 -6.94 2.03
N VAL A 107 -3.16 -6.75 0.71
CA VAL A 107 -2.51 -7.66 -0.26
C VAL A 107 -1.00 -7.67 -0.05
N ARG A 108 -0.36 -6.51 0.08
CA ARG A 108 1.09 -6.40 0.27
C ARG A 108 1.58 -7.16 1.51
N ARG A 109 0.74 -7.25 2.55
CA ARG A 109 0.98 -8.00 3.79
C ARG A 109 2.41 -7.84 4.29
N SER A 110 2.72 -6.69 4.89
CA SER A 110 4.02 -6.40 5.47
C SER A 110 4.50 -7.57 6.34
N ARG A 111 5.70 -8.06 6.05
CA ARG A 111 6.28 -9.27 6.66
C ARG A 111 6.95 -9.01 8.00
#